data_AF-A0A1G6DA67-F1
#
_entry.id   AF-A0A1G6DA67-F1
#
_cell.length_a   1.000
_cell.length_b   1.000
_cell.length_c   1.000
_cell.angle_alpha   90.00
_cell.angle_beta   90.00
_cell.angle_gamma   90.00
#
_symmetry.space_group_name_H-M   'P 1'
#
loop_
_entity.id
_entity.type
_entity.pdbx_description
1 polymer ?
#
loop_
_entity_poly.entity_id
_entity_poly.type
_entity_poly.pdbx_seq_one_letter_code
_entity_poly.pdbx_strand_id
1 'polypeptide(L)' 'MTTTSSLATARLSSRILPAFAALVFGLGLYLGTGFAWPSALHNAAHDARHATGFPCH' A
#
# COMPACT_ATOMS: atom_id res chain seq x y z
N MET A 1 22.22 27.56 13.37
CA MET A 1 21.98 26.21 12.78
C MET A 1 20.80 25.49 13.45
N THR A 2 19.66 26.16 13.65
CA THR A 2 18.47 25.60 14.33
C THR A 2 17.26 25.43 13.40
N THR A 3 17.31 25.98 12.19
CA THR A 3 16.22 25.95 11.21
C THR A 3 16.10 24.61 10.48
N THR A 4 17.21 23.95 10.16
CA THR A 4 17.20 22.68 9.40
C THR A 4 16.54 21.53 10.16
N SER A 5 16.74 21.43 11.47
CA SER A 5 16.16 20.36 12.31
C SER A 5 14.64 20.50 12.44
N SER A 6 14.13 21.72 12.65
CA SER A 6 12.69 22.01 12.69
C SER A 6 11.99 21.69 11.36
N LEU A 7 12.63 22.04 10.25
CA LEU A 7 12.17 21.71 8.89
C LEU A 7 12.20 20.21 8.57
N ALA A 8 13.08 19.42 9.19
CA ALA A 8 13.10 17.96 9.04
C ALA A 8 11.96 17.30 9.83
N THR A 9 11.73 17.73 11.07
CA THR A 9 10.61 17.26 11.91
C THR A 9 9.25 17.57 11.28
N ALA A 10 9.06 18.78 10.72
CA ALA A 10 7.84 19.14 10.01
C ALA A 10 7.57 18.23 8.79
N ARG A 11 8.62 17.86 8.03
CA ARG A 11 8.51 16.93 6.89
C ARG A 11 8.24 15.49 7.30
N LEU A 12 8.73 15.04 8.45
CA LEU A 12 8.38 13.72 8.98
C LEU A 12 6.91 13.71 9.41
N SER A 13 6.47 14.73 10.14
CA SER A 13 5.09 14.85 10.60
C SER A 13 4.07 14.82 9.46
N SER A 14 4.37 15.46 8.32
CA SER A 14 3.47 15.45 7.16
C SER A 14 3.40 14.11 6.42
N ARG A 15 4.35 13.20 6.66
CA ARG A 15 4.42 11.87 6.02
C ARG A 15 3.77 10.78 6.86
N ILE A 16 3.60 10.98 8.17
CA ILE A 16 3.06 9.95 9.07
C ILE A 16 1.62 9.57 8.68
N LEU A 17 0.76 10.57 8.45
CA LEU A 17 -0.64 10.31 8.09
C LEU A 17 -0.78 9.55 6.75
N PRO A 18 -0.17 9.99 5.63
CA PRO A 18 -0.25 9.23 4.39
C PRO A 18 0.46 7.87 4.46
N ALA A 19 1.55 7.74 5.22
CA ALA A 19 2.22 6.45 5.42
C ALA A 19 1.34 5.47 6.20
N PHE A 20 0.66 5.94 7.25
CA PHE A 20 -0.29 5.12 8.00
C PHE A 20 -1.50 4.73 7.14
N ALA A 21 -2.05 5.67 6.35
CA ALA A 21 -3.12 5.37 5.41
C ALA A 21 -2.70 4.31 4.38
N ALA A 22 -1.51 4.43 3.82
CA ALA A 22 -0.96 3.45 2.88
C ALA A 22 -0.75 2.08 3.55
N LEU A 23 -0.27 2.04 4.80
CA LEU A 23 -0.12 0.80 5.57
C LEU A 23 -1.46 0.11 5.79
N VAL A 24 -2.46 0.84 6.30
CA VAL A 24 -3.81 0.30 6.54
C VAL A 24 -4.45 -0.18 5.25
N PHE A 25 -4.31 0.59 4.17
CA PHE A 25 -4.82 0.22 2.86
C PHE A 25 -4.14 -1.05 2.33
N GLY A 26 -2.81 -1.13 2.38
CA GLY A 26 -2.05 -2.31 1.95
C GLY A 26 -2.39 -3.56 2.75
N LEU A 27 -2.50 -3.43 4.09
CA LEU A 27 -2.96 -4.51 4.96
C LEU A 27 -4.39 -4.95 4.62
N GLY A 28 -5.28 -3.99 4.33
CA GLY A 28 -6.65 -4.25 3.91
C GLY A 28 -6.72 -5.05 2.61
N LEU A 29 -5.91 -4.70 1.60
CA LEU A 29 -5.80 -5.47 0.36
C LEU A 29 -5.26 -6.88 0.61
N TYR A 30 -4.20 -7.00 1.41
CA TYR A 30 -3.57 -8.29 1.72
C TYR A 30 -4.52 -9.24 2.44
N LEU A 31 -5.11 -8.79 3.54
CA LEU A 31 -6.04 -9.59 4.34
C LEU A 31 -7.36 -9.80 3.59
N GLY A 32 -7.88 -8.76 2.94
CA GLY A 32 -9.18 -8.80 2.26
C GLY A 32 -9.19 -9.75 1.07
N THR A 33 -8.12 -9.81 0.28
CA THR A 33 -8.00 -10.76 -0.85
C THR A 33 -7.58 -12.15 -0.38
N GLY A 34 -6.69 -12.25 0.62
CA GLY A 34 -6.20 -13.52 1.16
C GLY A 34 -7.28 -14.36 1.88
N PHE A 35 -8.21 -13.71 2.57
CA PHE A 35 -9.32 -14.36 3.29
C PHE A 35 -10.69 -14.09 2.67
N ALA A 36 -10.73 -13.69 1.39
CA ALA A 36 -11.98 -13.49 0.67
C ALA A 36 -12.79 -14.79 0.60
N TRP A 37 -14.02 -14.76 1.08
CA TRP A 37 -15.00 -15.83 0.84
C TRP A 37 -15.42 -15.92 -0.63
N PRO A 38 -15.64 -14.79 -1.34
CA PRO A 38 -15.90 -14.84 -2.77
C PRO A 38 -14.64 -15.22 -3.55
N SER A 39 -14.69 -16.36 -4.24
CA SER A 39 -13.60 -16.83 -5.11
C SER A 39 -13.20 -15.81 -6.17
N ALA A 40 -14.14 -14.99 -6.65
CA ALA A 40 -13.87 -13.92 -7.61
C ALA A 40 -12.82 -12.91 -7.11
N LEU A 41 -12.85 -12.53 -5.82
CA LEU A 41 -11.95 -11.52 -5.27
C LEU A 41 -10.54 -12.08 -5.02
N HIS A 42 -10.47 -13.34 -4.57
CA HIS A 42 -9.21 -14.08 -4.43
C HIS A 42 -8.55 -14.35 -5.79
N ASN A 43 -9.35 -14.77 -6.78
CA ASN A 43 -8.89 -15.03 -8.14
C ASN A 43 -8.43 -13.75 -8.83
N ALA A 44 -9.14 -12.63 -8.68
CA ALA A 44 -8.71 -11.35 -9.23
C ALA A 44 -7.33 -10.92 -8.68
N ALA A 45 -7.04 -11.18 -7.41
CA ALA A 45 -5.72 -10.92 -6.83
C ALA A 45 -4.64 -11.86 -7.40
N HIS A 46 -4.97 -13.14 -7.62
CA HIS A 46 -4.10 -14.09 -8.31
C HIS A 46 -3.86 -13.73 -9.78
N ASP A 47 -4.86 -13.24 -10.49
CA ASP A 47 -4.74 -12.83 -11.90
C ASP A 47 -3.93 -11.54 -12.02
N ALA A 48 -4.11 -10.59 -11.10
CA ALA A 48 -3.32 -9.36 -11.06
C ALA A 48 -1.83 -9.66 -10.92
N ARG A 49 -1.43 -10.61 -10.06
CA ARG A 49 -0.01 -10.98 -9.90
C ARG A 49 0.57 -11.59 -11.19
N HIS A 50 -0.23 -12.36 -11.92
CA HIS A 50 0.16 -12.95 -13.20
C HIS A 50 0.25 -11.87 -14.30
N ALA A 51 -0.68 -10.91 -14.30
CA ALA A 51 -0.69 -9.79 -15.24
C ALA A 51 0.45 -8.79 -15.01
N THR A 52 0.81 -8.53 -13.75
CA THR A 52 1.91 -7.60 -13.39
C THR A 52 3.30 -8.16 -13.67
N GLY A 53 3.41 -9.47 -13.93
CA GLY A 53 4.67 -10.10 -14.35
C GLY A 53 5.13 -9.66 -15.74
N PHE A 54 4.19 -9.26 -16.62
CA PHE A 54 4.34 -8.88 -18.04
C PHE A 54 5.09 -9.92 -18.91
N PRO A 55 4.71 -10.13 -20.19
CA PRO A 55 4.31 -9.09 -21.15
C PRO A 55 2.89 -9.19 -21.73
N CYS A 56 2.42 -8.05 -22.26
CA CYS A 56 1.26 -7.95 -23.14
C CYS A 56 1.56 -8.37 -24.60
N HIS A 57 2.79 -8.85 -24.86
CA HIS A 57 3.21 -9.65 -26.00
C HIS A 57 4.35 -10.62 -25.64
#